data_AF-A0A9Q3WHU5-F1
#
_entry.id   AF-A0A9Q3WHU5-F1
#
_cell.length_a   1.000
_cell.length_b   1.000
_cell.length_c   1.000
_cell.angle_alpha   90.00
_cell.angle_beta   90.00
_cell.angle_gamma   90.00
#
_symmetry.space_group_name_H-M   'P 1'
#
loop_
_entity.id
_entity.type
_entity.pdbx_description
1 polymer ?
#
loop_
_entity_poly.entity_id
_entity_poly.type
_entity_poly.pdbx_seq_one_letter_code
_entity_poly.pdbx_strand_id
1 'polypeptide(L)'
;MTGRGCDAVAIARKWLGTPYRHQASTLGAGSDCLGLIRGIWRGLYGREPEAVPAYSMDWSEPQGEERLWQAARRHLIECAPGPVAPGEVLLFRMRGTSVAKHLGIVSEAGACPRFIHAYSGHGVVESPLSAPWLRRVVSRFEFSQEVS
;
A
#
# COMPACT_ATOMS: atom_id res chain seq x y z
N MET A 1 8.09 14.51 -9.61
CA MET A 1 6.92 14.06 -8.84
C MET A 1 5.68 14.51 -9.58
N THR A 2 4.77 13.59 -9.88
CA THR A 2 3.42 13.97 -10.34
C THR A 2 2.67 14.59 -9.16
N GLY A 3 1.75 15.52 -9.40
CA GLY A 3 0.96 16.13 -8.31
C GLY A 3 0.25 15.09 -7.44
N ARG A 4 -0.27 14.04 -8.08
CA ARG A 4 -0.99 12.94 -7.42
C ARG A 4 -0.15 12.15 -6.42
N GLY A 5 1.14 11.91 -6.70
CA GLY A 5 2.03 11.22 -5.76
C GLY A 5 2.25 12.01 -4.48
N CYS A 6 2.45 13.33 -4.59
CA CYS A 6 2.57 14.22 -3.43
C CYS A 6 1.30 14.22 -2.58
N ASP A 7 0.13 14.31 -3.21
CA ASP A 7 -1.16 14.27 -2.51
C ASP A 7 -1.35 12.94 -1.76
N ALA A 8 -1.02 11.82 -2.40
CA ALA A 8 -1.10 10.50 -1.81
C ALA A 8 -0.23 10.38 -0.54
N VAL A 9 1.00 10.90 -0.59
CA VAL A 9 1.91 10.96 0.58
C VAL A 9 1.35 11.86 1.67
N ALA A 10 0.83 13.05 1.31
CA ALA A 10 0.23 13.98 2.27
C ALA A 10 -0.98 13.35 2.98
N ILE A 11 -1.80 12.60 2.26
CA ILE A 11 -2.91 11.84 2.86
C ILE A 11 -2.37 10.73 3.74
N ALA A 12 -1.44 9.90 3.26
CA ALA A 12 -0.86 8.78 4.01
C ALA A 12 -0.25 9.22 5.35
N ARG A 13 0.41 10.38 5.39
CA ARG A 13 0.97 10.95 6.63
C ARG A 13 -0.08 11.23 7.70
N LYS A 14 -1.30 11.60 7.31
CA LYS A 14 -2.41 11.80 8.28
C LYS A 14 -2.78 10.50 8.99
N TRP A 15 -2.53 9.34 8.37
CA TRP A 15 -2.86 8.04 8.93
C TRP A 15 -1.88 7.55 9.99
N LEU A 16 -0.68 8.15 10.10
CA LEU A 16 0.32 7.75 11.09
C LEU A 16 -0.29 7.69 12.51
N GLY A 17 -0.04 6.59 13.22
CA GLY A 17 -0.61 6.33 14.54
C GLY A 17 -2.00 5.69 14.53
N THR A 18 -2.65 5.52 13.38
CA THR A 18 -3.92 4.78 13.30
C THR A 18 -3.70 3.31 13.73
N PRO A 19 -4.45 2.77 14.71
CA PRO A 19 -4.25 1.41 15.21
C PRO A 19 -4.40 0.34 14.12
N TYR A 20 -3.69 -0.77 14.27
CA TYR A 20 -3.87 -1.90 13.34
C TYR A 20 -5.18 -2.62 13.65
N ARG A 21 -6.07 -2.71 12.66
CA ARG A 21 -7.30 -3.52 12.74
C ARG A 21 -7.54 -4.19 11.40
N HIS A 22 -7.57 -5.52 11.39
CA HIS A 22 -7.79 -6.33 10.19
C HIS A 22 -9.10 -5.92 9.48
N GLN A 23 -9.05 -5.74 8.16
CA GLN A 23 -10.13 -5.25 7.29
C GLN A 23 -10.62 -3.82 7.54
N ALA A 24 -10.09 -3.11 8.54
CA ALA A 24 -10.51 -1.74 8.84
C ALA A 24 -9.86 -0.74 7.87
N SER A 25 -10.55 0.38 7.66
CA SER A 25 -10.07 1.49 6.85
C SER A 25 -10.66 2.80 7.38
N THR A 26 -10.41 3.11 8.64
CA THR A 26 -10.93 4.31 9.31
C THR A 26 -9.78 5.05 9.98
N LEU A 27 -9.52 6.26 9.48
CA LEU A 27 -8.46 7.13 9.99
C LEU A 27 -8.59 7.33 11.52
N GLY A 28 -7.52 7.07 12.26
CA GLY A 28 -7.48 7.19 13.73
C GLY A 28 -8.17 6.07 14.50
N ALA A 29 -9.04 5.27 13.87
CA ALA A 29 -9.81 4.22 14.55
C ALA A 29 -9.36 2.79 14.21
N GLY A 30 -8.81 2.56 13.02
CA GLY A 30 -8.34 1.25 12.61
C GLY A 30 -7.95 1.16 11.14
N SER A 31 -6.82 0.52 10.83
CA SER A 31 -6.39 0.23 9.47
C SER A 31 -5.63 -1.08 9.40
N ASP A 32 -5.78 -1.84 8.32
CA ASP A 32 -4.74 -2.76 7.86
C ASP A 32 -4.04 -2.20 6.61
N CYS A 33 -3.16 -3.01 5.98
CA CYS A 33 -2.32 -2.51 4.89
C CYS A 33 -3.14 -2.12 3.65
N LEU A 34 -4.17 -2.91 3.30
CA LEU A 34 -5.10 -2.58 2.23
C LEU A 34 -6.01 -1.42 2.66
N GLY A 35 -6.46 -1.42 3.90
CA GLY A 35 -7.21 -0.35 4.54
C GLY A 35 -6.54 1.02 4.42
N LEU A 36 -5.21 1.07 4.55
CA LEU A 36 -4.45 2.31 4.37
C LEU A 36 -4.53 2.79 2.91
N ILE A 37 -4.29 1.90 1.94
CA ILE A 37 -4.35 2.26 0.52
C ILE A 37 -5.76 2.67 0.09
N ARG A 38 -6.80 1.97 0.57
CA ARG A 38 -8.21 2.38 0.39
C ARG A 38 -8.49 3.76 0.98
N GLY A 39 -7.90 4.05 2.13
CA GLY A 39 -7.98 5.36 2.78
C GLY A 39 -7.35 6.49 1.98
N ILE A 40 -6.18 6.23 1.40
CA ILE A 40 -5.50 7.15 0.49
C ILE A 40 -6.35 7.36 -0.77
N TRP A 41 -6.85 6.27 -1.37
CA TRP A 41 -7.75 6.33 -2.51
C TRP A 41 -9.00 7.18 -2.23
N ARG A 42 -9.68 6.97 -1.10
CA ARG A 42 -10.82 7.82 -0.70
C ARG A 42 -10.42 9.29 -0.54
N GLY A 43 -9.24 9.56 0.02
CA GLY A 43 -8.73 10.93 0.14
C GLY A 43 -8.44 11.59 -1.20
N LEU A 44 -8.01 10.83 -2.22
CA LEU A 44 -7.70 11.33 -3.56
C LEU A 44 -8.94 11.50 -4.43
N TYR A 45 -9.90 10.58 -4.33
CA TYR A 45 -10.96 10.41 -5.31
C TYR A 45 -12.38 10.50 -4.72
N GLY A 46 -12.52 10.66 -3.40
CA GLY A 46 -13.80 10.81 -2.71
C GLY A 46 -14.65 9.54 -2.58
N ARG A 47 -14.22 8.42 -3.17
CA ARG A 47 -14.91 7.12 -3.14
C ARG A 47 -13.92 5.97 -3.01
N GLU A 48 -14.37 4.72 -2.90
CA GLU A 48 -13.52 3.54 -3.03
C GLU A 48 -13.54 2.98 -4.47
N PRO A 49 -12.49 2.24 -4.90
CA PRO A 49 -12.43 1.69 -6.25
C PRO A 49 -13.43 0.55 -6.45
N GLU A 50 -13.56 -0.34 -5.47
CA GLU A 50 -14.48 -1.47 -5.47
C GLU A 50 -14.85 -1.86 -4.04
N ALA A 51 -15.96 -2.57 -3.87
CA ALA A 51 -16.28 -3.19 -2.59
C ALA A 51 -15.31 -4.33 -2.30
N VAL A 52 -14.61 -4.26 -1.18
CA VAL A 52 -13.63 -5.28 -0.79
C VAL A 52 -14.35 -6.41 -0.05
N PRO A 53 -14.31 -7.67 -0.54
CA PRO A 53 -14.89 -8.79 0.17
C PRO A 53 -14.12 -9.05 1.48
N ALA A 54 -14.77 -9.67 2.47
CA ALA A 54 -14.06 -10.12 3.67
C ALA A 54 -12.94 -11.10 3.28
N TYR A 55 -11.73 -10.90 3.81
CA TYR A 55 -10.56 -11.75 3.59
C TYR A 55 -9.92 -12.19 4.91
N SER A 56 -9.38 -13.41 4.95
CA SER A 56 -8.63 -13.91 6.11
C SER A 56 -7.25 -13.26 6.22
N MET A 57 -6.56 -13.39 7.37
CA MET A 57 -5.15 -12.97 7.46
C MET A 57 -4.23 -13.82 6.56
N ASP A 58 -4.60 -15.09 6.34
CA ASP A 58 -3.92 -16.02 5.43
C ASP A 58 -4.40 -15.88 3.99
N TRP A 59 -4.94 -14.71 3.63
CA TRP A 59 -5.62 -14.45 2.37
C TRP A 59 -4.88 -15.06 1.18
N SER A 60 -5.54 -16.03 0.53
CA SER A 60 -5.08 -16.71 -0.69
C SER A 60 -3.78 -17.52 -0.57
N GLU A 61 -3.19 -17.66 0.62
CA GLU A 61 -1.97 -18.45 0.82
C GLU A 61 -2.14 -19.94 0.47
N PRO A 62 -3.24 -20.63 0.87
CA PRO A 62 -3.38 -22.05 0.55
C PRO A 62 -3.62 -22.32 -0.95
N GLN A 63 -4.15 -21.36 -1.69
CA GLN A 63 -4.42 -21.48 -3.13
C GLN A 63 -3.30 -20.90 -4.00
N GLY A 64 -2.38 -20.11 -3.43
CA GLY A 64 -1.32 -19.41 -4.18
C GLY A 64 -1.83 -18.30 -5.10
N GLU A 65 -3.07 -17.82 -4.91
CA GLU A 65 -3.67 -16.81 -5.79
C GLU A 65 -3.20 -15.39 -5.44
N GLU A 66 -2.56 -14.72 -6.39
CA GLU A 66 -2.06 -13.34 -6.27
C GLU A 66 -3.18 -12.29 -6.36
N ARG A 67 -4.27 -12.45 -5.58
CA ARG A 67 -5.49 -11.63 -5.67
C ARG A 67 -5.23 -10.14 -5.46
N LEU A 68 -4.39 -9.80 -4.49
CA LEU A 68 -4.07 -8.40 -4.20
C LEU A 68 -3.27 -7.78 -5.34
N TRP A 69 -2.35 -8.53 -5.93
CA TRP A 69 -1.61 -8.09 -7.11
C TRP A 69 -2.55 -7.85 -8.30
N GLN A 70 -3.45 -8.81 -8.58
CA GLN A 70 -4.43 -8.65 -9.64
C GLN A 70 -5.33 -7.43 -9.41
N ALA A 71 -5.77 -7.18 -8.18
CA ALA A 71 -6.53 -5.98 -7.83
C ALA A 71 -5.73 -4.69 -8.04
N ALA A 72 -4.45 -4.66 -7.62
CA ALA A 72 -3.58 -3.52 -7.84
C ALA A 72 -3.42 -3.22 -9.35
N ARG A 73 -3.26 -4.23 -10.20
CA ARG A 73 -3.16 -4.05 -11.66
C ARG A 73 -4.46 -3.59 -12.33
N ARG A 74 -5.62 -3.82 -11.73
CA ARG A 74 -6.91 -3.32 -12.23
C ARG A 74 -7.12 -1.84 -11.91
N HIS A 75 -6.63 -1.39 -10.76
CA HIS A 75 -6.97 -0.07 -10.20
C HIS A 75 -5.81 0.93 -10.22
N LEU A 76 -4.56 0.48 -10.30
CA LEU A 76 -3.36 1.31 -10.28
C LEU A 76 -2.52 1.11 -11.55
N ILE A 77 -1.66 2.08 -11.84
CA ILE A 77 -0.75 2.04 -12.99
C ILE A 77 0.57 1.43 -12.54
N GLU A 78 1.01 0.33 -13.15
CA GLU A 78 2.29 -0.30 -12.81
C GLU A 78 3.49 0.58 -13.25
N CYS A 79 4.44 0.81 -12.34
CA CYS A 79 5.59 1.68 -12.59
C CYS A 79 6.64 0.99 -13.47
N ALA A 80 7.26 1.76 -14.37
CA ALA A 80 8.43 1.29 -15.12
C ALA A 80 9.63 1.01 -14.17
N PRO A 81 10.55 0.09 -14.50
CA PRO A 81 11.74 -0.18 -13.69
C PRO A 81 12.56 1.07 -13.39
N GLY A 82 13.07 1.19 -12.18
CA GLY A 82 13.84 2.35 -11.74
C GLY A 82 13.86 2.52 -10.22
N PRO A 83 14.48 3.61 -9.72
CA PRO A 83 14.39 3.96 -8.31
C PRO A 83 12.95 4.26 -7.93
N VAL A 84 12.61 4.02 -6.66
CA VAL A 84 11.29 4.39 -6.12
C VAL A 84 11.08 5.90 -6.11
N ALA A 85 9.86 6.33 -6.36
CA ALA A 85 9.43 7.71 -6.22
C ALA A 85 8.41 7.88 -5.08
N PRO A 86 8.35 9.04 -4.41
CA PRO A 86 7.32 9.31 -3.41
C PRO A 86 5.92 9.20 -4.01
N GLY A 87 5.01 8.54 -3.29
CA GLY A 87 3.64 8.27 -3.72
C GLY A 87 3.44 6.92 -4.41
N GLU A 88 4.52 6.22 -4.78
CA GLU A 88 4.41 4.86 -5.31
C GLU A 88 3.90 3.89 -4.24
N VAL A 89 2.92 3.06 -4.60
CA VAL A 89 2.42 1.95 -3.82
C VAL A 89 3.32 0.74 -4.06
N LEU A 90 3.87 0.19 -3.00
CA LEU A 90 4.72 -0.98 -3.01
C LEU A 90 3.91 -2.22 -2.64
N LEU A 91 3.97 -3.25 -3.48
CA LEU A 91 3.44 -4.57 -3.18
C LEU A 91 4.58 -5.48 -2.72
N PHE A 92 4.40 -6.10 -1.55
CA PHE A 92 5.41 -6.94 -0.92
C PHE A 92 4.99 -8.41 -0.84
N ARG A 93 5.96 -9.27 -1.13
CA ARG A 93 5.94 -10.69 -0.76
C ARG A 93 6.80 -10.89 0.48
N MET A 94 6.14 -11.12 1.63
CA MET A 94 6.82 -11.16 2.92
C MET A 94 7.67 -12.43 3.12
N ARG A 95 7.28 -13.54 2.48
CA ARG A 95 7.99 -14.82 2.47
C ARG A 95 8.04 -15.37 1.05
N GLY A 96 9.15 -15.98 0.64
CA GLY A 96 9.35 -16.40 -0.76
C GLY A 96 8.29 -17.38 -1.29
N THR A 97 7.71 -18.21 -0.41
CA THR A 97 6.67 -19.20 -0.75
C THR A 97 5.24 -18.68 -0.58
N SER A 98 5.04 -17.45 -0.10
CA SER A 98 3.71 -16.85 0.09
C SER A 98 3.32 -15.96 -1.09
N VAL A 99 2.03 -15.71 -1.24
CA VAL A 99 1.52 -14.68 -2.16
C VAL A 99 1.97 -13.28 -1.72
N ALA A 100 1.95 -12.32 -2.65
CA ALA A 100 2.19 -10.93 -2.38
C ALA A 100 0.92 -10.28 -1.80
N LYS A 101 0.96 -9.91 -0.52
CA LYS A 101 -0.23 -9.51 0.23
C LYS A 101 -0.03 -8.39 1.25
N HIS A 102 1.13 -7.74 1.23
CA HIS A 102 1.40 -6.58 2.08
C HIS A 102 1.62 -5.35 1.21
N LEU A 103 1.06 -4.21 1.64
CA LEU A 103 1.12 -2.94 0.92
C LEU A 103 1.79 -1.84 1.76
N GLY A 104 2.40 -0.89 1.08
CA GLY A 104 2.85 0.37 1.66
C GLY A 104 2.97 1.44 0.58
N ILE A 105 3.18 2.69 0.98
CA ILE A 105 3.38 3.81 0.07
C ILE A 105 4.71 4.50 0.37
N VAL A 106 5.50 4.78 -0.66
CA VAL A 106 6.78 5.50 -0.51
C VAL A 106 6.51 6.91 -0.04
N SER A 107 7.02 7.28 1.13
CA SER A 107 6.88 8.63 1.69
C SER A 107 8.08 9.52 1.41
N GLU A 108 9.24 8.92 1.18
CA GLU A 108 10.51 9.59 0.86
C GLU A 108 11.36 8.69 -0.04
N ALA A 109 12.00 9.29 -1.04
CA ALA A 109 12.91 8.62 -1.96
C ALA A 109 14.35 9.15 -1.80
N GLY A 110 15.30 8.59 -2.55
CA GLY A 110 16.70 8.99 -2.52
C GLY A 110 17.57 8.04 -1.71
N ALA A 111 18.60 8.57 -1.04
CA ALA A 111 19.61 7.76 -0.35
C ALA A 111 19.06 6.97 0.85
N CYS A 112 18.07 7.53 1.55
CA CYS A 112 17.44 6.95 2.73
C CYS A 112 15.92 6.84 2.50
N PRO A 113 15.45 5.97 1.59
CA PRO A 113 14.04 5.91 1.24
C PRO A 113 13.19 5.43 2.42
N ARG A 114 11.96 5.91 2.51
CA ARG A 114 11.00 5.59 3.58
C ARG A 114 9.64 5.28 2.99
N PHE A 115 8.85 4.51 3.73
CA PHE A 115 7.51 4.14 3.32
C PHE A 115 6.57 4.06 4.51
N ILE A 116 5.29 4.35 4.27
CA ILE A 116 4.21 4.27 5.26
C ILE A 116 3.41 2.99 4.99
N HIS A 117 3.16 2.22 6.04
CA HIS A 117 2.35 1.01 5.97
C HIS A 117 1.61 0.77 7.29
N ALA A 118 0.48 0.05 7.23
CA ALA A 118 -0.12 -0.50 8.44
C ALA A 118 0.53 -1.85 8.76
N TYR A 119 1.12 -1.95 9.95
CA TYR A 119 1.87 -3.12 10.38
C TYR A 119 1.22 -3.76 11.61
N SER A 120 1.02 -5.08 11.55
CA SER A 120 0.37 -5.82 12.62
C SER A 120 1.13 -5.63 13.95
N GLY A 121 0.37 -5.42 15.03
CA GLY A 121 0.92 -5.11 16.35
C GLY A 121 1.43 -3.67 16.55
N HIS A 122 1.46 -2.83 15.52
CA HIS A 122 2.02 -1.47 15.59
C HIS A 122 1.05 -0.37 15.13
N GLY A 123 0.22 -0.65 14.11
CA GLY A 123 -0.62 0.36 13.46
C GLY A 123 0.02 0.93 12.21
N VAL A 124 -0.45 2.09 11.76
CA VAL A 124 0.13 2.80 10.63
C VAL A 124 1.40 3.53 11.07
N VAL A 125 2.52 3.13 10.50
CA VAL A 125 3.86 3.61 10.85
C VAL A 125 4.64 3.97 9.59
N GLU A 126 5.67 4.81 9.77
CA GLU A 126 6.67 5.06 8.74
C GLU A 126 7.95 4.30 9.06
N SER A 127 8.40 3.50 8.10
CA SER A 127 9.56 2.61 8.23
C SER A 127 10.64 2.97 7.20
N PRO A 128 11.93 2.76 7.51
CA PRO A 128 12.98 2.80 6.48
C PRO A 128 12.73 1.73 5.42
N LEU A 129 12.78 2.10 4.15
CA LEU A 129 12.72 1.18 3.02
C LEU A 129 14.12 0.58 2.77
N SER A 130 14.62 -0.14 3.77
CA SER A 130 15.97 -0.73 3.77
C SER A 130 16.11 -1.86 2.73
N ALA A 131 17.34 -2.29 2.45
CA ALA A 131 17.60 -3.36 1.49
C ALA A 131 16.79 -4.66 1.75
N PRO A 132 16.60 -5.14 3.00
CA PRO A 132 15.71 -6.27 3.26
C PRO A 132 14.24 -6.04 2.89
N TRP A 133 13.73 -4.82 3.00
CA TRP A 133 12.38 -4.47 2.54
C TRP A 133 12.32 -4.38 1.02
N LEU A 134 13.29 -3.72 0.38
CA LEU A 134 13.37 -3.61 -1.08
C LEU A 134 13.39 -4.98 -1.76
N ARG A 135 14.12 -5.96 -1.22
CA ARG A 135 14.15 -7.33 -1.76
C ARG A 135 12.80 -8.05 -1.71
N ARG A 136 11.83 -7.56 -0.93
CA ARG A 136 10.48 -8.13 -0.83
C ARG A 136 9.49 -7.43 -1.75
N VAL A 137 9.84 -6.30 -2.36
CA VAL A 137 8.99 -5.59 -3.32
C VAL A 137 8.92 -6.42 -4.59
N VAL A 138 7.69 -6.77 -5.00
CA VAL A 138 7.45 -7.57 -6.22
C VAL A 138 6.87 -6.76 -7.36
N SER A 139 6.21 -5.64 -7.04
CA SER A 139 5.73 -4.66 -8.03
C SER A 139 5.53 -3.30 -7.34
N ARG A 140 5.48 -2.25 -8.17
CA ARG A 140 5.29 -0.86 -7.77
C ARG A 140 4.21 -0.25 -8.63
N PHE A 141 3.39 0.59 -8.03
CA PHE A 141 2.25 1.19 -8.70
C PHE A 141 2.09 2.67 -8.38
N GLU A 142 1.41 3.40 -9.26
CA GLU A 142 1.00 4.78 -9.08
C GLU A 142 -0.52 4.92 -9.16
N PHE A 143 -1.03 5.90 -8.42
CA PHE A 143 -2.40 6.37 -8.53
C PHE A 143 -2.61 7.13 -9.85
N SER A 144 -3.69 6.84 -10.56
CA SER A 144 -4.04 7.54 -11.81
C SER A 144 -4.43 9.01 -11.56
N GLN A 145 -4.31 9.86 -12.59
CA GLN A 145 -4.80 11.24 -12.50
C GLN A 145 -6.34 11.31 -12.51
N GLU A 146 -6.99 10.39 -13.20
CA GLU A 146 -8.45 10.30 -13.36
C GLU A 146 -8.97 8.97 -12.82
N VAL A 147 -10.22 8.94 -12.35
CA VAL A 147 -10.87 7.70 -11.94
C VAL A 147 -11.57 7.12 -13.18
N SER A 148 -11.12 5.97 -13.66
CA SER A 148 -11.87 5.20 -14.65
C SER A 148 -13.18 4.64 -14.08
#